data_AF-A0AAP1WEY2-F1
#
_entry.id   AF-A0AAP1WEY2-F1
#
_cell.length_a   1.000
_cell.length_b   1.000
_cell.length_c   1.000
_cell.angle_alpha   90.00
_cell.angle_beta   90.00
_cell.angle_gamma   90.00
#
_symmetry.space_group_name_H-M   'P 1'
#
loop_
_entity.id
_entity.type
_entity.pdbx_description
1 polymer ?
#
loop_
_entity_poly.entity_id
_entity_poly.type
_entity_poly.pdbx_seq_one_letter_code
_entity_poly.pdbx_strand_id
1 'polypeptide(L)'
;FIFLATDLTVRLLGKGPARLVIARVMIPALIASYVVSVLFQEAAFRGFSALLEFNTFVARISLASFLAYVLGQILDIQVFDRLRRSRHWWTAPVASTILGNLLDTFTFFFVAFWRSDNPFMAQHWVEIATVDYGVKLSISLLLFVPLYGMLLNGILKMLPGRPQSNA
;
A
#
# COMPACT_ATOMS: atom_id res chain seq x y z
N PHE A 1 -1.78 -6.27 -3.21
CA PHE A 1 -1.98 -7.67 -2.77
C PHE A 1 -2.46 -7.79 -1.32
N ILE A 2 -1.93 -7.02 -0.35
CA ILE A 2 -2.39 -7.01 1.06
C ILE A 2 -3.88 -6.61 1.20
N PHE A 3 -4.38 -5.71 0.36
CA PHE A 3 -5.76 -5.21 0.42
C PHE A 3 -6.84 -6.29 0.33
N LEU A 4 -6.64 -7.38 -0.42
CA LEU A 4 -7.64 -8.44 -0.58
C LEU A 4 -7.74 -9.34 0.67
N ALA A 5 -6.57 -9.71 1.21
CA ALA A 5 -6.49 -10.42 2.47
C ALA A 5 -7.05 -9.56 3.61
N THR A 6 -6.78 -8.25 3.59
CA THR A 6 -7.28 -7.30 4.57
C THR A 6 -8.79 -7.11 4.46
N ASP A 7 -9.34 -7.03 3.24
CA ASP A 7 -10.78 -6.93 2.97
C ASP A 7 -11.54 -8.15 3.49
N LEU A 8 -11.07 -9.36 3.17
CA LEU A 8 -11.66 -10.61 3.65
C LEU A 8 -11.55 -10.74 5.18
N THR A 9 -10.41 -10.34 5.76
CA THR A 9 -10.15 -10.35 7.20
C THR A 9 -11.04 -9.35 7.94
N VAL A 10 -11.20 -8.12 7.44
CA VAL A 10 -12.08 -7.10 8.06
C VAL A 10 -13.54 -7.53 7.99
N ARG A 11 -13.94 -8.22 6.92
CA ARG A 11 -15.30 -8.74 6.74
C ARG A 11 -15.60 -9.95 7.62
N LEU A 12 -14.60 -10.78 7.95
CA LEU A 12 -14.73 -11.96 8.82
C LEU A 12 -14.45 -11.70 10.31
N LEU A 13 -13.55 -10.76 10.65
CA LEU A 13 -13.03 -10.53 12.01
C LEU A 13 -13.32 -9.12 12.57
N GLY A 14 -13.89 -8.22 11.78
CA GLY A 14 -14.18 -6.85 12.19
C GLY A 14 -12.97 -5.90 12.18
N LYS A 15 -13.25 -4.59 12.31
CA LYS A 15 -12.32 -3.45 12.08
C LYS A 15 -11.12 -3.36 13.05
N GLY A 16 -11.16 -4.07 14.17
CA GLY A 16 -10.14 -4.01 15.23
C GLY A 16 -8.85 -4.75 14.88
N PRO A 17 -8.88 -6.07 14.63
CA PRO A 17 -7.68 -6.89 14.45
C PRO A 17 -6.85 -6.54 13.20
N ALA A 18 -7.47 -6.07 12.11
CA ALA A 18 -6.75 -5.76 10.87
C ALA A 18 -5.68 -4.65 11.03
N ARG A 19 -5.98 -3.58 11.80
CA ARG A 19 -4.99 -2.54 12.11
C ARG A 19 -3.83 -3.08 12.94
N LEU A 20 -4.11 -3.97 13.87
CA LEU A 20 -3.11 -4.54 14.76
C LEU A 20 -2.17 -5.50 14.01
N VAL A 21 -2.71 -6.32 13.11
CA VAL A 21 -1.92 -7.23 12.26
C VAL A 21 -1.00 -6.43 11.35
N ILE A 22 -1.55 -5.42 10.67
CA ILE A 22 -0.75 -4.62 9.75
C ILE A 22 0.34 -3.82 10.48
N ALA A 23 0.03 -3.20 11.62
CA ALA A 23 1.03 -2.51 12.42
C ALA A 23 2.12 -3.45 12.96
N ARG A 24 1.74 -4.65 13.42
CA ARG A 24 2.68 -5.67 13.93
C ARG A 24 3.55 -6.30 12.87
N VAL A 25 3.10 -6.35 11.61
CA VAL A 25 3.89 -6.91 10.50
C VAL A 25 4.73 -5.84 9.82
N MET A 26 4.20 -4.61 9.68
CA MET A 26 4.90 -3.57 8.95
C MET A 26 6.14 -3.06 9.68
N ILE A 27 6.07 -2.80 10.99
CA ILE A 27 7.22 -2.26 11.74
C ILE A 27 8.45 -3.19 11.63
N PRO A 28 8.35 -4.51 11.90
CA PRO A 28 9.49 -5.40 11.71
C PRO A 28 9.90 -5.54 10.25
N ALA A 29 8.98 -5.47 9.28
CA ALA A 29 9.32 -5.49 7.85
C ALA A 29 10.12 -4.26 7.41
N LEU A 30 9.75 -3.06 7.88
CA LEU A 30 10.47 -1.82 7.64
C LEU A 30 11.86 -1.86 8.26
N ILE A 31 11.97 -2.33 9.51
CA ILE A 31 13.26 -2.46 10.22
C ILE A 31 14.15 -3.45 9.47
N ALA A 32 13.63 -4.63 9.12
CA ALA A 32 14.38 -5.64 8.38
C ALA A 32 14.82 -5.11 7.00
N SER A 33 13.94 -4.42 6.28
CA SER A 33 14.25 -3.84 4.98
C SER A 33 15.30 -2.74 5.06
N TYR A 34 15.24 -1.86 6.07
CA TYR A 34 16.26 -0.84 6.32
C TYR A 34 17.61 -1.48 6.66
N VAL A 35 17.63 -2.43 7.59
CA VAL A 35 18.86 -3.12 8.01
C VAL A 35 19.51 -3.83 6.81
N VAL A 36 18.73 -4.56 6.01
CA VAL A 36 19.26 -5.22 4.80
C VAL A 36 19.77 -4.19 3.80
N SER A 37 19.05 -3.10 3.54
CA SER A 37 19.44 -2.09 2.55
C SER A 37 20.70 -1.31 2.96
N VAL A 38 20.89 -1.04 4.26
CA VAL A 38 22.09 -0.36 4.78
C VAL A 38 23.29 -1.30 4.83
N LEU A 39 23.07 -2.57 5.20
CA LEU A 39 24.15 -3.56 5.23
C LEU A 39 24.61 -3.97 3.83
N PHE A 40 23.69 -4.03 2.87
CA PHE A 40 23.93 -4.45 1.49
C PHE A 40 23.60 -3.33 0.50
N GLN A 41 24.55 -2.42 0.31
CA GLN A 41 24.48 -1.41 -0.74
C GLN A 41 25.27 -1.91 -1.96
N GLU A 42 24.63 -1.93 -3.14
CA GLU A 42 25.23 -2.41 -4.42
C GLU A 42 25.70 -3.88 -4.38
N ALA A 43 25.00 -4.73 -3.62
CA ALA A 43 25.35 -6.14 -3.40
C ALA A 43 26.70 -6.38 -2.66
N ALA A 44 27.31 -5.33 -2.11
CA ALA A 44 28.49 -5.43 -1.27
C ALA A 44 28.15 -5.15 0.21
N PHE A 45 28.72 -5.94 1.11
CA PHE A 45 28.53 -5.76 2.55
C PHE A 45 29.39 -4.60 3.06
N ARG A 46 28.78 -3.46 3.41
CA ARG A 46 29.50 -2.24 3.84
C ARG A 46 29.87 -2.19 5.33
N GLY A 47 29.51 -3.23 6.09
CA GLY A 47 29.80 -3.33 7.53
C GLY A 47 28.84 -2.52 8.41
N PHE A 48 28.87 -2.78 9.72
CA PHE A 48 27.97 -2.12 10.71
C PHE A 48 28.23 -0.62 10.89
N SER A 49 29.36 -0.10 10.41
CA SER A 49 29.69 1.33 10.42
C SER A 49 28.81 2.17 9.50
N ALA A 50 28.23 1.57 8.44
CA ALA A 50 27.28 2.25 7.55
C ALA A 50 25.95 2.61 8.25
N LEU A 51 25.62 1.94 9.36
CA LEU A 51 24.45 2.30 10.20
C LEU A 51 24.69 3.57 11.03
N LEU A 52 25.95 3.98 11.19
CA LEU A 52 26.36 5.16 11.98
C LEU A 52 26.58 6.41 11.12
N GLU A 53 26.67 6.28 9.79
CA GLU A 53 26.70 7.44 8.89
C GLU A 53 25.30 8.02 8.73
N PHE A 54 25.08 9.21 9.31
CA PHE A 54 23.78 9.87 9.28
C PHE A 54 23.54 10.49 7.89
N ASN A 55 23.02 9.69 6.97
CA ASN A 55 22.69 10.15 5.63
C ASN A 55 21.33 10.85 5.63
N THR A 56 21.33 12.18 5.54
CA THR A 56 20.12 13.03 5.52
C THR A 56 19.17 12.63 4.39
N PHE A 57 19.70 12.18 3.24
CA PHE A 57 18.89 11.67 2.14
C PHE A 57 18.15 10.39 2.54
N VAL A 58 18.84 9.41 3.11
CA VAL A 58 18.21 8.15 3.56
C VAL A 58 17.18 8.40 4.67
N ALA A 59 17.50 9.26 5.64
CA ALA A 59 16.57 9.64 6.71
C ALA A 59 15.30 10.29 6.15
N ARG A 60 15.46 11.16 5.15
CA ARG A 60 14.34 11.82 4.46
C ARG A 60 13.47 10.84 3.68
N ILE A 61 14.07 9.90 2.95
CA ILE A 61 13.33 8.83 2.26
C ILE A 61 12.55 7.97 3.25
N SER A 62 13.18 7.59 4.37
CA SER A 62 12.52 6.79 5.42
C SER A 62 11.32 7.53 6.02
N LEU A 63 11.47 8.82 6.33
CA LEU A 63 10.38 9.66 6.81
C LEU A 63 9.26 9.81 5.77
N ALA A 64 9.62 10.01 4.50
CA ALA A 64 8.66 10.09 3.40
C ALA A 64 7.82 8.81 3.27
N SER A 65 8.47 7.63 3.30
CA SER A 65 7.80 6.33 3.26
C SER A 65 6.85 6.14 4.45
N PHE A 66 7.29 6.51 5.66
CA PHE A 66 6.47 6.39 6.85
C PHE A 66 5.22 7.28 6.77
N LEU A 67 5.39 8.54 6.37
CA LEU A 67 4.28 9.49 6.23
C LEU A 67 3.30 9.07 5.13
N ALA A 68 3.83 8.71 3.96
CA ALA A 68 3.05 8.22 2.82
C ALA A 68 2.18 7.04 3.24
N TYR A 69 2.79 6.06 3.91
CA TYR A 69 2.09 4.90 4.40
C TYR A 69 1.00 5.27 5.39
N VAL A 70 1.31 6.01 6.46
CA VAL A 70 0.34 6.36 7.51
C VAL A 70 -0.86 7.10 6.91
N LEU A 71 -0.60 8.08 6.05
CA LEU A 71 -1.65 8.88 5.42
C LEU A 71 -2.47 8.06 4.41
N GLY A 72 -1.81 7.28 3.55
CA GLY A 72 -2.46 6.37 2.62
C GLY A 72 -3.37 5.37 3.34
N GLN A 73 -2.91 4.82 4.46
CA GLN A 73 -3.65 3.85 5.25
C GLN A 73 -4.87 4.43 5.95
N ILE A 74 -4.75 5.63 6.51
CA ILE A 74 -5.88 6.31 7.16
C ILE A 74 -6.96 6.62 6.12
N LEU A 75 -6.55 7.13 4.95
CA LEU A 75 -7.48 7.44 3.87
C LEU A 75 -8.17 6.17 3.35
N ASP A 76 -7.41 5.10 3.13
CA ASP A 76 -7.92 3.81 2.71
C ASP A 76 -9.03 3.33 3.68
N ILE A 77 -8.75 3.32 4.98
CA ILE A 77 -9.74 2.91 6.00
C ILE A 77 -10.98 3.80 5.98
N GLN A 78 -10.81 5.12 5.86
CA GLN A 78 -11.94 6.07 5.85
C GLN A 78 -12.82 5.92 4.61
N VAL A 79 -12.20 5.82 3.43
CA VAL A 79 -12.87 5.64 2.14
C VAL A 79 -13.62 4.31 2.15
N PHE A 80 -12.96 3.24 2.57
CA PHE A 80 -13.56 1.92 2.67
C PHE A 80 -14.75 1.91 3.64
N ASP A 81 -14.60 2.45 4.85
CA ASP A 81 -15.69 2.43 5.85
C ASP A 81 -16.90 3.27 5.40
N ARG A 82 -16.65 4.37 4.67
CA ARG A 82 -17.73 5.18 4.11
C ARG A 82 -18.47 4.46 2.99
N LEU A 83 -17.75 3.76 2.12
CA LEU A 83 -18.31 3.09 0.93
C LEU A 83 -18.75 1.65 1.17
N ARG A 84 -18.44 1.03 2.31
CA ARG A 84 -18.90 -0.35 2.63
C ARG A 84 -20.41 -0.51 2.68
N ARG A 85 -21.14 0.60 2.88
CA ARG A 85 -22.61 0.65 2.88
C ARG A 85 -23.20 0.77 1.47
N SER A 86 -22.38 0.97 0.45
CA SER A 86 -22.82 1.08 -0.93
C SER A 86 -23.34 -0.24 -1.47
N ARG A 87 -24.33 -0.17 -2.36
CA ARG A 87 -25.05 -1.31 -2.95
C ARG A 87 -24.16 -2.28 -3.75
N HIS A 88 -23.02 -1.79 -4.23
CA HIS A 88 -22.06 -2.52 -5.03
C HIS A 88 -20.83 -2.89 -4.21
N TRP A 89 -20.58 -4.19 -4.05
CA TRP A 89 -19.48 -4.70 -3.21
C TRP A 89 -18.09 -4.25 -3.68
N TRP A 90 -17.93 -3.94 -4.97
CA TRP A 90 -16.65 -3.61 -5.60
C TRP A 90 -16.27 -2.13 -5.49
N THR A 91 -17.23 -1.24 -5.22
CA THR A 91 -16.96 0.20 -5.20
C THR A 91 -16.07 0.62 -4.04
N ALA A 92 -16.25 0.00 -2.87
CA ALA A 92 -15.44 0.29 -1.69
C ALA A 92 -13.95 -0.07 -1.92
N PRO A 93 -13.57 -1.31 -2.27
CA PRO A 93 -12.16 -1.65 -2.47
C PRO A 93 -11.51 -0.93 -3.65
N VAL A 94 -12.23 -0.70 -4.75
CA VAL A 94 -11.67 0.03 -5.92
C VAL A 94 -11.41 1.49 -5.58
N ALA A 95 -12.38 2.20 -4.97
CA ALA A 95 -12.20 3.60 -4.60
C ALA A 95 -11.10 3.77 -3.54
N SER A 96 -11.04 2.86 -2.57
CA SER A 96 -10.01 2.84 -1.54
C SER A 96 -8.61 2.66 -2.12
N THR A 97 -8.48 1.73 -3.08
CA THR A 97 -7.22 1.49 -3.80
C THR A 97 -6.79 2.70 -4.63
N ILE A 98 -7.71 3.33 -5.36
CA ILE A 98 -7.43 4.52 -6.18
C ILE A 98 -6.94 5.67 -5.30
N LEU A 99 -7.69 6.00 -4.25
CA LEU A 99 -7.44 7.16 -3.39
C LEU A 99 -6.27 6.93 -2.44
N GLY A 100 -6.16 5.73 -1.85
CA GLY A 100 -5.06 5.37 -0.95
C GLY A 100 -3.71 5.39 -1.66
N ASN A 101 -3.60 4.77 -2.85
CA ASN A 101 -2.35 4.80 -3.63
C ASN A 101 -2.00 6.20 -4.14
N LEU A 102 -3.01 7.03 -4.44
CA LEU A 102 -2.79 8.41 -4.86
C LEU A 102 -2.14 9.20 -3.73
N LEU A 103 -2.73 9.15 -2.53
CA LEU A 103 -2.20 9.88 -1.38
C LEU A 103 -0.83 9.35 -0.96
N ASP A 104 -0.64 8.04 -0.92
CA ASP A 104 0.66 7.41 -0.62
C ASP A 104 1.75 7.88 -1.59
N THR A 105 1.53 7.73 -2.89
CA THR A 105 2.53 8.04 -3.91
C THR A 105 2.87 9.53 -3.92
N PHE A 106 1.87 10.41 -3.93
CA PHE A 106 2.12 11.85 -3.96
C PHE A 106 2.75 12.35 -2.67
N THR A 107 2.34 11.83 -1.50
CA THR A 107 2.98 12.18 -0.23
C THR A 107 4.43 11.72 -0.21
N PHE A 108 4.71 10.50 -0.67
CA PHE A 108 6.06 9.96 -0.74
C PHE A 108 6.95 10.85 -1.60
N PHE A 109 6.58 11.07 -2.86
CA PHE A 109 7.40 11.85 -3.78
C PHE A 109 7.53 13.32 -3.35
N PHE A 110 6.48 13.90 -2.77
CA PHE A 110 6.53 15.24 -2.20
C PHE A 110 7.55 15.31 -1.05
N VAL A 111 7.43 14.47 -0.02
CA VAL A 111 8.33 14.54 1.14
C VAL A 111 9.75 14.12 0.76
N ALA A 112 9.92 13.11 -0.09
CA ALA A 112 11.21 12.58 -0.51
C ALA A 112 12.01 13.56 -1.38
N PHE A 113 11.36 14.18 -2.37
CA PHE A 113 12.09 14.86 -3.45
C PHE A 113 11.86 16.37 -3.54
N TRP A 114 10.84 16.91 -2.87
CA TRP A 114 10.57 18.36 -2.91
C TRP A 114 11.73 19.15 -2.34
N ARG A 115 12.53 19.83 -3.17
CA ARG A 115 13.77 20.51 -2.73
C ARG A 115 14.82 19.52 -2.20
N SER A 116 14.95 18.35 -2.84
CA SER A 116 16.07 17.44 -2.61
C SER A 116 17.34 17.91 -3.33
N ASP A 117 18.49 17.40 -2.90
CA ASP A 117 19.81 17.75 -3.48
C ASP A 117 19.97 17.29 -4.94
N ASN A 118 19.05 16.46 -5.44
CA ASN A 118 19.00 16.04 -6.84
C ASN A 118 18.08 17.01 -7.63
N PRO A 119 18.64 17.91 -8.47
CA PRO A 119 17.86 18.94 -9.16
C PRO A 119 16.81 18.35 -10.12
N PHE A 120 17.14 17.23 -10.76
CA PHE A 120 16.23 16.55 -11.68
C PHE A 120 15.00 16.01 -10.93
N MET A 121 15.21 15.29 -9.83
CA MET A 121 14.11 14.79 -9.01
C MET A 121 13.31 15.93 -8.39
N ALA A 122 13.96 17.00 -7.91
CA ALA A 122 13.26 18.13 -7.31
C ALA A 122 12.39 18.93 -8.29
N GLN A 123 12.73 18.94 -9.58
CA GLN A 123 11.96 19.61 -10.63
C GLN A 123 10.86 18.71 -11.21
N HIS A 124 11.14 17.43 -11.41
CA HIS A 124 10.25 16.50 -12.10
C HIS A 124 9.49 15.52 -11.19
N TRP A 125 9.56 15.67 -9.86
CA TRP A 125 8.92 14.73 -8.92
C TRP A 125 7.42 14.52 -9.19
N VAL A 126 6.70 15.53 -9.68
CA VAL A 126 5.26 15.42 -10.00
C VAL A 126 5.04 14.50 -11.20
N GLU A 127 5.83 14.65 -12.27
CA GLU A 127 5.75 13.82 -13.46
C GLU A 127 6.10 12.37 -13.13
N ILE A 128 7.17 12.18 -12.36
CA ILE A 128 7.61 10.85 -11.91
C ILE A 128 6.55 10.21 -11.03
N ALA A 129 6.00 10.93 -10.06
CA ALA A 129 4.92 10.45 -9.20
C ALA A 129 3.66 10.09 -10.01
N THR A 130 3.34 10.86 -11.04
CA THR A 130 2.17 10.61 -11.91
C THR A 130 2.37 9.34 -12.74
N VAL A 131 3.56 9.12 -13.30
CA VAL A 131 3.87 7.89 -14.05
C VAL A 131 3.89 6.68 -13.12
N ASP A 132 4.54 6.76 -11.96
CA ASP A 132 4.55 5.69 -10.96
C ASP A 132 3.13 5.34 -10.50
N TYR A 133 2.32 6.35 -10.19
CA TYR A 133 0.92 6.18 -9.83
C TYR A 133 0.12 5.52 -10.96
N GLY A 134 0.29 5.98 -12.21
CA GLY A 134 -0.40 5.43 -13.38
C GLY A 134 -0.07 3.95 -13.60
N VAL A 135 1.20 3.56 -13.49
CA VAL A 135 1.63 2.16 -13.61
C VAL A 135 1.07 1.32 -12.46
N LYS A 136 1.23 1.79 -11.20
CA LYS A 136 0.68 1.10 -10.02
C LYS A 136 -0.82 0.88 -10.14
N LEU A 137 -1.55 1.92 -10.55
CA LEU A 137 -3.00 1.86 -10.69
C LEU A 137 -3.41 0.93 -11.83
N SER A 138 -2.74 0.98 -12.98
CA SER A 138 -3.03 0.11 -14.12
C SER A 138 -2.84 -1.36 -13.76
N ILE A 139 -1.70 -1.70 -13.17
CA ILE A 139 -1.41 -3.06 -12.69
C ILE A 139 -2.43 -3.47 -11.63
N SER A 140 -2.75 -2.56 -10.71
CA SER A 140 -3.73 -2.83 -9.67
C SER A 140 -5.10 -3.12 -10.28
N LEU A 141 -5.66 -2.27 -11.14
CA LEU A 141 -6.98 -2.51 -11.72
C LEU A 141 -7.01 -3.77 -12.60
N LEU A 142 -5.98 -3.99 -13.42
CA LEU A 142 -5.88 -5.16 -14.30
C LEU A 142 -5.81 -6.48 -13.53
N LEU A 143 -5.13 -6.53 -12.39
CA LEU A 143 -5.04 -7.74 -11.58
C LEU A 143 -6.20 -7.86 -10.59
N PHE A 144 -6.58 -6.78 -9.93
CA PHE A 144 -7.47 -6.82 -8.77
C PHE A 144 -8.93 -7.10 -9.16
N VAL A 145 -9.41 -6.53 -10.27
CA VAL A 145 -10.78 -6.76 -10.74
C VAL A 145 -11.02 -8.24 -11.12
N PRO A 146 -10.20 -8.88 -11.98
CA PRO A 146 -10.41 -10.29 -12.32
C PRO A 146 -10.11 -11.23 -11.15
N LEU A 147 -9.03 -10.99 -10.39
CA LEU A 147 -8.64 -11.87 -9.29
C LEU A 147 -9.69 -11.87 -8.17
N TYR A 148 -10.28 -10.71 -7.84
CA TYR A 148 -11.38 -10.65 -6.87
C TYR A 148 -12.59 -11.44 -7.37
N GLY A 149 -12.99 -11.25 -8.63
CA GLY A 149 -14.13 -11.97 -9.22
C GLY A 149 -13.96 -13.49 -9.16
N MET A 150 -12.75 -13.98 -9.44
CA MET A 150 -12.41 -15.40 -9.36
C MET A 150 -12.44 -15.92 -7.92
N LEU A 151 -11.86 -15.18 -6.96
CA LEU A 151 -11.82 -15.58 -5.55
C LEU A 151 -13.20 -15.60 -4.90
N LEU A 152 -14.04 -14.58 -5.15
CA LEU A 152 -15.42 -14.56 -4.65
C LEU A 152 -16.22 -15.74 -5.19
N ASN A 153 -16.12 -16.02 -6.50
CA ASN A 153 -16.81 -17.16 -7.10
C ASN A 153 -16.29 -18.51 -6.58
N GLY A 154 -14.99 -18.62 -6.29
CA GLY A 154 -14.39 -19.80 -5.67
C GLY A 154 -14.90 -20.06 -4.26
N ILE A 155 -14.88 -19.02 -3.40
CA ILE A 155 -15.35 -19.10 -2.02
C ILE A 155 -16.86 -19.39 -1.96
N LEU A 156 -17.66 -18.75 -2.81
CA LEU A 156 -19.11 -19.01 -2.89
C LEU A 156 -19.44 -20.42 -3.38
N LYS A 157 -18.57 -21.06 -4.16
CA LYS A 157 -18.71 -22.47 -4.54
C LYS A 157 -18.36 -23.44 -3.42
N MET A 158 -17.50 -23.05 -2.49
CA MET A 158 -17.06 -23.87 -1.36
C MET A 158 -17.98 -23.78 -0.12
N LEU A 159 -18.89 -22.80 -0.07
CA LEU A 159 -19.87 -22.67 1.00
C LEU A 159 -21.10 -23.58 0.74
N PRO A 160 -21.39 -24.58 1.59
CA PRO A 160 -22.58 -25.41 1.47
C PRO A 160 -23.80 -24.61 1.94
N GLY A 161 -24.63 -24.18 0.99
CA GLY A 161 -25.88 -23.48 1.29
C GLY A 161 -26.23 -22.39 0.27
N ARG A 162 -26.52 -22.78 -0.97
CA ARG A 162 -27.23 -21.90 -1.91
C ARG A 162 -28.72 -22.26 -1.91
N PRO A 163 -29.64 -21.33 -1.59
CA PRO A 163 -30.90 -21.28 -2.32
C PRO A 163 -30.54 -20.94 -3.76
N GLN A 164 -30.92 -21.80 -4.70
CA GLN A 164 -30.84 -21.51 -6.12
C GLN A 164 -31.69 -20.27 -6.41
N SER A 165 -31.05 -19.15 -6.75
CA SER A 165 -31.77 -18.04 -7.38
C SER A 165 -32.01 -18.45 -8.83
N ASN A 166 -33.16 -19.08 -9.06
CA ASN A 166 -33.71 -19.32 -10.39
C ASN A 166 -34.28 -18.02 -10.96
N ALA A 167 -34.20 -17.93 -12.29
CA ALA A 167 -34.72 -16.92 -13.22
C ALA A 167 -33.84 -15.68 -13.44
#